data_AF-A0A076NA80-F1
#
_entry.id   AF-A0A076NA80-F1
#
_cell.length_a   1.000
_cell.length_b   1.000
_cell.length_c   1.000
_cell.angle_alpha   90.00
_cell.angle_beta   90.00
_cell.angle_gamma   90.00
#
_symmetry.space_group_name_H-M   'P 1'
#
loop_
_entity.id
_entity.type
_entity.pdbx_description
1 polymer ?
#
loop_
_entity_poly.entity_id
_entity_poly.type
_entity_poly.pdbx_seq_one_letter_code
_entity_poly.pdbx_strand_id
1 'polypeptide(L)'
;MEPPIAVGADLRPEVAVRLASQGVRLLWRDDFPAARRLLAAMGKRLPTRSADFYRYRQSRRNRARVLGMLVVEVGPDLRIDLPRAPDVRDAVRAAGGAPGLVPLTELLGMLSAHEWRVKGVPVAALGARIHPHFGVFSPTRQDYVSLVAHAPLPVVRTAFDIGTGTGVLAAVLARRGVPEVVATDISPAAVACARENVRRLGLAQVRVVEADLFPAGRADLVVCNPPWLPGAAHSPLDAAVFDPGSRMLTGFLRGAAAHLAPGGEAWLVLSDLAELVRPAHPRGAAQRVRRRGPHGGEPAGRPAPAVPRPGPARGGPVAGGGVPLAPAALTS
;
A
#
# COMPACT_ATOMS: atom_id res chain seq x y z
N MET A 1 -14.86 29.33 1.69
CA MET A 1 -14.65 28.55 0.44
C MET A 1 -15.69 28.99 -0.55
N GLU A 2 -15.30 29.23 -1.80
CA GLU A 2 -16.27 29.54 -2.86
C GLU A 2 -17.26 28.37 -3.06
N PRO A 3 -18.53 28.67 -3.40
CA PRO A 3 -19.50 27.64 -3.75
C PRO A 3 -19.03 26.87 -4.99
N PRO A 4 -19.36 25.57 -5.13
CA PRO A 4 -19.02 24.84 -6.33
C PRO A 4 -19.80 25.40 -7.53
N ILE A 5 -19.21 25.32 -8.72
CA ILE A 5 -19.90 25.63 -9.97
C ILE A 5 -20.59 24.37 -10.51
N ALA A 6 -21.85 24.50 -10.92
CA ALA A 6 -22.57 23.41 -11.57
C ALA A 6 -22.05 23.21 -13.00
N VAL A 7 -21.75 21.96 -13.37
CA VAL A 7 -21.23 21.60 -14.69
C VAL A 7 -21.89 20.33 -15.23
N GLY A 8 -21.94 20.18 -16.56
CA GLY A 8 -22.55 19.03 -17.25
C GLY A 8 -21.70 18.46 -18.39
N ALA A 9 -22.31 17.66 -19.27
CA ALA A 9 -21.61 16.94 -20.35
C ALA A 9 -20.92 17.82 -21.40
N ASP A 10 -21.31 19.10 -21.51
CA ASP A 10 -20.70 20.08 -22.41
C ASP A 10 -19.32 20.57 -21.92
N LEU A 11 -18.97 20.32 -20.65
CA LEU A 11 -17.69 20.73 -20.09
C LEU A 11 -16.51 19.96 -20.73
N ARG A 12 -15.71 20.67 -21.51
CA ARG A 12 -14.47 20.13 -22.08
C ARG A 12 -13.46 19.77 -20.98
N PRO A 13 -12.78 18.61 -21.06
CA PRO A 13 -11.82 18.19 -20.03
C PRO A 13 -10.67 19.18 -19.78
N GLU A 14 -10.21 19.92 -20.78
CA GLU A 14 -9.16 20.95 -20.65
C GLU A 14 -9.63 22.10 -19.75
N VAL A 15 -10.89 22.50 -19.90
CA VAL A 15 -11.52 23.55 -19.10
C VAL A 15 -11.70 23.06 -17.67
N ALA A 16 -12.18 21.82 -17.50
CA ALA A 16 -12.30 21.19 -16.19
C ALA A 16 -10.98 21.15 -15.43
N VAL A 17 -9.89 20.70 -16.06
CA VAL A 17 -8.55 20.67 -15.44
C VAL A 17 -8.07 22.07 -15.08
N ARG A 18 -8.28 23.08 -15.94
CA ARG A 18 -7.87 24.47 -15.66
C ARG A 18 -8.58 25.03 -14.44
N LEU A 19 -9.92 24.94 -14.39
CA LEU A 19 -10.73 25.43 -13.28
C LEU A 19 -10.40 24.70 -11.97
N ALA A 20 -10.33 23.37 -12.00
CA ALA A 20 -9.94 22.57 -10.85
C ALA A 20 -8.52 22.89 -10.36
N SER A 21 -7.59 23.18 -11.28
CA SER A 21 -6.22 23.59 -10.92
C SER A 21 -6.19 24.92 -10.15
N GLN A 22 -7.11 25.83 -10.46
CA GLN A 22 -7.33 27.11 -9.77
C GLN A 22 -8.07 26.97 -8.43
N GLY A 23 -8.48 25.74 -8.06
CA GLY A 23 -9.19 25.46 -6.79
C GLY A 23 -10.70 25.55 -6.89
N VAL A 24 -11.26 25.69 -8.10
CA VAL A 24 -12.71 25.71 -8.31
C VAL A 24 -13.27 24.30 -8.20
N ARG A 25 -14.24 24.11 -7.31
CA ARG A 25 -15.00 22.85 -7.20
C ARG A 25 -16.04 22.77 -8.31
N LEU A 26 -16.07 21.64 -9.00
CA LEU A 26 -16.96 21.36 -10.13
C LEU A 26 -18.03 20.38 -9.65
N LEU A 27 -19.25 20.86 -9.41
CA LEU A 27 -20.39 20.03 -9.05
C LEU A 27 -21.02 19.46 -10.30
N TRP A 28 -20.86 18.16 -10.50
CA TRP A 28 -21.42 17.45 -11.64
C TRP A 28 -22.94 17.31 -11.54
N ARG A 29 -23.66 17.67 -12.61
CA ARG A 29 -25.14 17.64 -12.68
C ARG A 29 -25.71 16.79 -13.83
N ASP A 30 -24.86 16.05 -14.55
CA ASP A 30 -25.26 15.17 -15.66
C ASP A 30 -25.16 13.68 -15.27
N ASP A 31 -25.22 12.76 -16.23
CA ASP A 31 -25.20 11.32 -15.95
C ASP A 31 -23.91 10.82 -15.27
N PHE A 32 -24.04 9.82 -14.40
CA PHE A 32 -22.92 9.27 -13.63
C PHE A 32 -21.82 8.63 -14.51
N PRO A 33 -22.13 7.87 -15.58
CA PRO A 33 -21.12 7.42 -16.54
C PRO A 33 -20.30 8.55 -17.17
N ALA A 34 -20.90 9.69 -17.49
CA ALA A 34 -20.25 10.88 -18.04
C ALA A 34 -19.33 11.53 -17.03
N ALA A 35 -19.73 11.60 -15.76
CA ALA A 35 -18.86 12.05 -14.66
C ALA A 35 -17.56 11.22 -14.61
N ARG A 36 -17.68 9.88 -14.70
CA ARG A 36 -16.53 8.97 -14.73
C ARG A 36 -15.64 9.18 -15.96
N ARG A 37 -16.25 9.41 -17.13
CA ARG A 37 -15.51 9.72 -18.37
C ARG A 37 -14.74 11.04 -18.25
N LEU A 38 -15.37 12.09 -17.71
CA LEU A 38 -14.70 13.37 -17.47
C LEU A 38 -13.54 13.20 -16.49
N LEU A 39 -13.75 12.52 -15.36
CA LEU A 39 -12.69 12.27 -14.37
C LEU A 39 -11.49 11.54 -14.99
N ALA A 40 -11.74 10.50 -15.79
CA ALA A 40 -10.70 9.78 -16.51
C ALA A 40 -9.97 10.68 -17.52
N ALA A 41 -10.70 11.53 -18.24
CA ALA A 41 -10.15 12.48 -19.20
C ALA A 41 -9.29 13.57 -18.53
N MET A 42 -9.72 14.11 -17.38
CA MET A 42 -8.92 15.00 -16.54
C MET A 42 -7.63 14.28 -16.10
N GLY A 43 -7.76 13.03 -15.64
CA GLY A 43 -6.63 12.21 -15.22
C GLY A 43 -5.60 11.97 -16.31
N LYS A 44 -5.99 11.79 -17.58
CA LYS A 44 -5.03 11.61 -18.69
C LYS A 44 -4.22 12.87 -19.01
N ARG A 45 -4.73 14.06 -18.64
CA ARG A 45 -4.10 15.36 -18.92
C ARG A 45 -3.15 15.82 -17.82
N LEU A 46 -3.25 15.25 -16.63
CA LEU A 46 -2.37 15.56 -15.52
C LEU A 46 -1.09 14.71 -15.60
N PRO A 47 0.08 15.28 -15.29
CA PRO A 47 1.35 14.56 -15.34
C PRO A 47 1.33 13.31 -14.46
N THR A 48 1.88 12.20 -14.97
CA THR A 48 1.87 10.88 -14.30
C THR A 48 3.26 10.38 -13.91
N ARG A 49 4.33 10.91 -14.51
CA ARG A 49 5.72 10.45 -14.31
C ARG A 49 6.66 11.64 -14.13
N SER A 50 7.63 11.47 -13.24
CA SER A 50 8.79 12.35 -13.09
C SER A 50 9.97 11.48 -12.69
N ALA A 51 11.14 11.71 -13.30
CA ALA A 51 12.39 11.03 -12.92
C ALA A 51 12.91 11.50 -11.55
N ASP A 52 12.47 12.67 -11.09
CA ASP A 52 12.78 13.22 -9.78
C ASP A 52 11.65 12.86 -8.79
N PHE A 53 12.01 12.17 -7.69
CA PHE A 53 11.09 11.77 -6.61
C PHE A 53 10.32 12.93 -5.98
N TYR A 54 10.97 14.07 -5.76
CA TYR A 54 10.32 15.24 -5.17
C TYR A 54 9.24 15.78 -6.11
N ARG A 55 9.57 15.93 -7.39
CA ARG A 55 8.62 16.33 -8.45
C ARG A 55 7.55 15.27 -8.69
N TYR A 56 7.87 13.98 -8.55
CA TYR A 56 6.90 12.88 -8.62
C TYR A 56 5.87 12.98 -7.48
N ARG A 57 6.30 13.24 -6.24
CA ARG A 57 5.41 13.46 -5.10
C ARG A 57 4.54 14.69 -5.26
N GLN A 58 5.13 15.82 -5.65
CA GLN A 58 4.37 17.04 -5.90
C GLN A 58 3.34 16.84 -7.02
N SER A 59 3.71 16.14 -8.09
CA SER A 59 2.82 15.79 -9.19
C SER A 59 1.66 14.89 -8.75
N ARG A 60 1.93 13.85 -7.94
CA ARG A 60 0.89 12.97 -7.36
C ARG A 60 -0.08 13.75 -6.46
N ARG A 61 0.44 14.63 -5.59
CA ARG A 61 -0.37 15.47 -4.69
C ARG A 61 -1.22 16.47 -5.49
N ASN A 62 -0.61 17.17 -6.44
CA ASN A 62 -1.34 18.09 -7.30
C ASN A 62 -2.41 17.35 -8.11
N ARG A 63 -2.10 16.17 -8.63
CA ARG A 63 -3.06 15.32 -9.33
C ARG A 63 -4.25 14.95 -8.45
N ALA A 64 -4.00 14.45 -7.23
CA ALA A 64 -5.07 14.11 -6.29
C ALA A 64 -5.94 15.34 -5.96
N ARG A 65 -5.31 16.48 -5.68
CA ARG A 65 -6.00 17.76 -5.42
C ARG A 65 -6.90 18.16 -6.59
N VAL A 66 -6.38 18.17 -7.82
CA VAL A 66 -7.14 18.60 -9.01
C VAL A 66 -8.29 17.65 -9.31
N LEU A 67 -8.05 16.34 -9.25
CA LEU A 67 -9.11 15.34 -9.49
C LEU A 67 -10.18 15.37 -8.40
N GLY A 68 -9.80 15.69 -7.16
CA GLY A 68 -10.72 15.83 -6.03
C GLY A 68 -11.64 17.05 -6.13
N MET A 69 -11.43 17.97 -7.08
CA MET A 69 -12.32 19.11 -7.30
C MET A 69 -13.58 18.74 -8.07
N LEU A 70 -13.61 17.61 -8.77
CA LEU A 70 -14.83 17.10 -9.38
C LEU A 70 -15.65 16.38 -8.31
N VAL A 71 -16.76 16.99 -7.91
CA VAL A 71 -17.60 16.52 -6.80
C VAL A 71 -18.99 16.12 -7.29
N VAL A 72 -19.61 15.22 -6.56
CA VAL A 72 -21.02 14.83 -6.70
C VAL A 72 -21.74 15.05 -5.37
N GLU A 73 -23.05 15.22 -5.42
CA GLU A 73 -23.88 15.37 -4.24
C GLU A 73 -24.39 14.00 -3.77
N VAL A 74 -24.12 13.67 -2.51
CA VAL A 74 -24.69 12.53 -1.80
C VAL A 74 -25.82 13.05 -0.91
N GLY A 75 -27.04 12.61 -1.18
CA GLY A 75 -28.24 13.03 -0.47
C GLY A 75 -28.33 12.49 0.96
N PRO A 76 -29.34 12.94 1.73
CA PRO A 76 -29.56 12.52 3.12
C PRO A 76 -29.72 11.00 3.33
N ASP A 77 -30.22 10.29 2.31
CA ASP A 77 -30.40 8.84 2.31
C ASP A 77 -29.19 8.08 1.74
N LEU A 78 -28.05 8.77 1.57
CA LEU A 78 -26.81 8.28 0.97
C LEU A 78 -26.96 7.85 -0.49
N ARG A 79 -27.92 8.42 -1.22
CA ARG A 79 -28.07 8.23 -2.67
C ARG A 79 -27.43 9.37 -3.46
N ILE A 80 -27.21 9.11 -4.74
CA ILE A 80 -26.76 10.11 -5.71
C ILE A 80 -27.90 10.32 -6.69
N ASP A 81 -28.38 11.54 -6.76
CA ASP A 81 -29.44 11.94 -7.70
C ASP A 81 -28.84 12.31 -9.06
N LEU A 82 -28.18 11.34 -9.69
CA LEU A 82 -27.67 11.45 -11.06
C LEU A 82 -28.19 10.27 -11.89
N PRO A 83 -28.56 10.50 -13.16
CA PRO A 83 -28.99 9.41 -14.04
C PRO A 83 -27.96 8.29 -14.12
N ARG A 84 -28.43 7.03 -14.00
CA ARG A 84 -27.61 5.80 -14.04
C ARG A 84 -26.52 5.72 -12.96
N ALA A 85 -26.68 6.43 -11.85
CA ALA A 85 -25.83 6.22 -10.68
C ALA A 85 -26.06 4.80 -10.10
N PRO A 86 -24.99 4.09 -9.71
CA PRO A 86 -25.14 2.84 -8.96
C PRO A 86 -25.69 3.12 -7.56
N ASP A 87 -26.20 2.09 -6.88
CA ASP A 87 -26.48 2.20 -5.45
C ASP A 87 -25.16 2.32 -4.67
N VAL A 88 -24.97 3.44 -3.98
CA VAL A 88 -23.74 3.75 -3.24
C VAL A 88 -23.92 3.62 -1.73
N ARG A 89 -25.13 3.35 -1.24
CA ARG A 89 -25.49 3.49 0.19
C ARG A 89 -24.60 2.65 1.09
N ASP A 90 -24.41 1.38 0.74
CA ASP A 90 -23.63 0.44 1.57
C ASP A 90 -22.13 0.75 1.51
N ALA A 91 -21.63 1.20 0.36
CA ALA A 91 -20.24 1.61 0.22
C ALA A 91 -19.93 2.87 1.03
N VAL A 92 -20.81 3.88 0.97
CA VAL A 92 -20.69 5.12 1.74
C VAL A 92 -20.80 4.83 3.24
N ARG A 93 -21.77 4.01 3.67
CA ARG A 93 -21.93 3.62 5.08
C ARG A 93 -20.72 2.85 5.62
N ALA A 94 -20.20 1.89 4.84
CA ALA A 94 -19.02 1.11 5.23
C ALA A 94 -17.75 1.96 5.33
N ALA A 95 -17.69 3.08 4.60
CA ALA A 95 -16.60 4.05 4.67
C ALA A 95 -16.77 5.09 5.79
N GLY A 96 -17.89 5.07 6.54
CA GLY A 96 -18.23 6.12 7.51
C GLY A 96 -18.59 7.46 6.86
N GLY A 97 -18.98 7.45 5.58
CA GLY A 97 -19.35 8.65 4.83
C GLY A 97 -20.70 9.23 5.26
N ALA A 98 -20.87 10.52 5.01
CA ALA A 98 -22.07 11.29 5.36
C ALA A 98 -22.63 12.03 4.12
N PRO A 99 -23.89 12.50 4.17
CA PRO A 99 -24.45 13.35 3.12
C PRO A 99 -23.62 14.61 2.86
N GLY A 100 -23.60 15.08 1.63
CA GLY A 100 -22.90 16.31 1.22
C GLY A 100 -22.18 16.18 -0.12
N LEU A 101 -21.27 17.14 -0.38
CA LEU A 101 -20.46 17.14 -1.58
C LEU A 101 -19.24 16.24 -1.40
N VAL A 102 -19.18 15.17 -2.18
CA VAL A 102 -18.12 14.16 -2.11
C VAL A 102 -17.30 14.19 -3.40
N PRO A 103 -15.96 14.22 -3.33
CA PRO A 103 -15.12 14.03 -4.51
C PRO A 103 -15.46 12.72 -5.23
N LEU A 104 -15.64 12.77 -6.54
CA LEU A 104 -15.98 11.57 -7.32
C LEU A 104 -14.88 10.49 -7.19
N THR A 105 -13.61 10.90 -7.03
CA THR A 105 -12.50 9.98 -6.75
C THR A 105 -12.68 9.20 -5.45
N GLU A 106 -13.19 9.86 -4.41
CA GLU A 106 -13.39 9.26 -3.10
C GLU A 106 -14.56 8.28 -3.14
N LEU A 107 -15.68 8.69 -3.73
CA LEU A 107 -16.84 7.83 -3.92
C LEU A 107 -16.51 6.56 -4.72
N LEU A 108 -15.76 6.69 -5.82
CA LEU A 108 -15.32 5.53 -6.61
C LEU A 108 -14.37 4.63 -5.80
N GLY A 109 -13.56 5.20 -4.91
CA GLY A 109 -12.74 4.46 -3.96
C GLY A 109 -13.58 3.67 -2.96
N MET A 110 -14.63 4.28 -2.40
CA MET A 110 -15.57 3.63 -1.49
C MET A 110 -16.28 2.45 -2.16
N LEU A 111 -16.83 2.66 -3.36
CA LEU A 111 -17.47 1.61 -4.16
C LEU A 111 -16.52 0.44 -4.44
N SER A 112 -15.30 0.74 -4.89
CA SER A 112 -14.30 -0.29 -5.18
C SER A 112 -13.91 -1.09 -3.93
N ALA A 113 -13.70 -0.41 -2.80
CA ALA A 113 -13.37 -1.06 -1.53
C ALA A 113 -14.53 -1.93 -1.01
N HIS A 114 -15.77 -1.46 -1.14
CA HIS A 114 -16.95 -2.22 -0.76
C HIS A 114 -17.10 -3.49 -1.62
N GLU A 115 -16.87 -3.39 -2.93
CA GLU A 115 -16.86 -4.57 -3.79
C GLU A 115 -15.81 -5.60 -3.35
N TRP A 116 -14.58 -5.15 -3.02
CA TRP A 116 -13.54 -6.04 -2.49
C TRP A 116 -13.91 -6.64 -1.14
N ARG A 117 -14.55 -5.86 -0.27
CA ARG A 117 -15.03 -6.32 1.03
C ARG A 117 -16.04 -7.44 0.90
N VAL A 118 -16.95 -7.33 -0.07
CA VAL A 118 -17.99 -8.34 -0.36
C VAL A 118 -17.39 -9.57 -1.04
N LYS A 119 -16.68 -9.38 -2.17
CA LYS A 119 -16.17 -10.49 -3.00
C LYS A 119 -14.95 -11.18 -2.41
N GLY A 120 -14.16 -10.46 -1.62
CA GLY A 120 -12.85 -10.89 -1.13
C GLY A 120 -11.79 -10.90 -2.23
N VAL A 121 -10.56 -10.53 -1.88
CA VAL A 121 -9.37 -10.62 -2.72
C VAL A 121 -8.81 -12.04 -2.60
N PRO A 122 -8.71 -12.82 -3.68
CA PRO A 122 -8.11 -14.15 -3.62
C PRO A 122 -6.62 -14.04 -3.30
N VAL A 123 -6.13 -14.78 -2.31
CA VAL A 123 -4.72 -14.81 -1.90
C VAL A 123 -4.18 -16.23 -2.13
N ALA A 124 -3.31 -16.39 -3.12
CA ALA A 124 -2.84 -17.70 -3.56
C ALA A 124 -2.12 -18.48 -2.44
N ALA A 125 -1.26 -17.79 -1.68
CA ALA A 125 -0.53 -18.38 -0.55
C ALA A 125 -1.44 -18.92 0.58
N LEU A 126 -2.70 -18.50 0.62
CA LEU A 126 -3.68 -18.96 1.61
C LEU A 126 -4.67 -19.98 1.04
N GLY A 127 -4.74 -20.13 -0.29
CA GLY A 127 -5.85 -20.83 -0.94
C GLY A 127 -7.23 -20.27 -0.58
N ALA A 128 -7.30 -18.99 -0.19
CA ALA A 128 -8.47 -18.37 0.42
C ALA A 128 -8.63 -16.91 0.02
N ARG A 129 -9.65 -16.23 0.55
CA ARG A 129 -9.92 -14.81 0.27
C ARG A 129 -9.71 -13.95 1.51
N ILE A 130 -9.16 -12.75 1.30
CA ILE A 130 -9.07 -11.69 2.30
C ILE A 130 -10.09 -10.60 1.95
N HIS A 131 -10.85 -10.16 2.94
CA HIS A 131 -11.92 -9.18 2.82
C HIS A 131 -11.47 -7.85 3.47
N PRO A 132 -10.82 -6.95 2.71
CA PRO A 132 -10.33 -5.68 3.25
C PRO A 132 -11.49 -4.74 3.60
N HIS A 133 -11.38 -4.01 4.71
CA HIS A 133 -12.26 -2.89 5.04
C HIS A 133 -11.83 -1.63 4.27
N PHE A 134 -12.73 -0.64 4.14
CA PHE A 134 -12.38 0.65 3.55
C PHE A 134 -11.25 1.31 4.35
N GLY A 135 -10.25 1.87 3.66
CA GLY A 135 -9.08 2.50 4.29
C GLY A 135 -8.00 1.53 4.79
N VAL A 136 -8.20 0.21 4.71
CA VAL A 136 -7.17 -0.79 5.04
C VAL A 136 -6.47 -1.25 3.75
N PHE A 137 -5.14 -1.41 3.78
CA PHE A 137 -4.37 -1.80 2.60
C PHE A 137 -4.83 -3.15 2.04
N SER A 138 -5.37 -3.13 0.82
CA SER A 138 -5.87 -4.32 0.14
C SER A 138 -4.72 -5.12 -0.50
N PRO A 139 -4.64 -6.46 -0.30
CA PRO A 139 -3.59 -7.31 -0.85
C PRO A 139 -3.80 -7.62 -2.35
N THR A 140 -4.17 -6.64 -3.16
CA THR A 140 -4.39 -6.81 -4.62
C THR A 140 -3.10 -7.08 -5.38
N ARG A 141 -1.96 -6.61 -4.87
CA ARG A 141 -0.62 -7.04 -5.29
C ARG A 141 -0.10 -8.03 -4.26
N GLN A 142 0.38 -9.19 -4.71
CA GLN A 142 0.72 -10.30 -3.81
C GLN A 142 2.22 -10.61 -3.75
N ASP A 143 3.07 -9.73 -4.28
CA ASP A 143 4.52 -9.95 -4.30
C ASP A 143 5.07 -10.08 -2.86
N TYR A 144 4.70 -9.15 -1.98
CA TYR A 144 5.10 -9.19 -0.57
C TYR A 144 4.57 -10.41 0.18
N VAL A 145 3.33 -10.82 -0.11
CA VAL A 145 2.72 -12.04 0.46
C VAL A 145 3.51 -13.26 0.01
N SER A 146 3.88 -13.31 -1.27
CA SER A 146 4.64 -14.40 -1.86
C SER A 146 6.05 -14.50 -1.26
N LEU A 147 6.71 -13.37 -1.00
CA LEU A 147 8.01 -13.35 -0.32
C LEU A 147 7.92 -13.99 1.07
N VAL A 148 6.95 -13.56 1.88
CA VAL A 148 6.75 -14.12 3.23
C VAL A 148 6.29 -15.58 3.17
N ALA A 149 5.55 -15.99 2.14
CA ALA A 149 5.11 -17.37 1.98
C ALA A 149 6.26 -18.34 1.65
N HIS A 150 7.25 -17.90 0.88
CA HIS A 150 8.34 -18.75 0.38
C HIS A 150 9.69 -18.56 1.08
N ALA A 151 9.87 -17.49 1.86
CA ALA A 151 11.08 -17.30 2.67
C ALA A 151 11.27 -18.49 3.62
N PRO A 152 12.47 -19.11 3.73
CA PRO A 152 12.71 -20.23 4.64
C PRO A 152 12.23 -19.91 6.06
N LEU A 153 11.29 -20.69 6.60
CA LEU A 153 10.76 -20.44 7.95
C LEU A 153 11.72 -21.06 8.97
N PRO A 154 12.28 -20.29 9.91
CA PRO A 154 13.00 -20.88 11.03
C PRO A 154 12.04 -21.69 11.91
N VAL A 155 12.59 -22.50 12.81
CA VAL A 155 11.77 -23.18 13.83
C VAL A 155 11.27 -22.11 14.80
N VAL A 156 9.99 -21.76 14.67
CA VAL A 156 9.36 -20.68 15.44
C VAL A 156 8.15 -21.21 16.20
N ARG A 157 8.01 -20.79 17.46
CA ARG A 157 6.82 -21.04 18.30
C ARG A 157 5.89 -19.84 18.30
N THR A 158 6.47 -18.64 18.35
CA THR A 158 5.71 -17.38 18.38
C THR A 158 6.20 -16.44 17.28
N ALA A 159 5.27 -15.84 16.54
CA ALA A 159 5.56 -14.78 15.58
C ALA A 159 4.74 -13.51 15.85
N PHE A 160 5.32 -12.34 15.59
CA PHE A 160 4.62 -11.06 15.60
C PHE A 160 4.46 -10.51 14.17
N ASP A 161 3.27 -10.02 13.82
CA ASP A 161 2.98 -9.32 12.56
C ASP A 161 2.66 -7.84 12.85
N ILE A 162 3.63 -6.96 12.57
CA ILE A 162 3.61 -5.55 12.96
C ILE A 162 2.95 -4.71 11.85
N GLY A 163 1.87 -4.00 12.20
CA GLY A 163 1.02 -3.26 11.25
C GLY A 163 0.28 -4.20 10.31
N THR A 164 -0.43 -5.15 10.90
CA THR A 164 -1.02 -6.30 10.21
C THR A 164 -2.06 -5.92 9.15
N GLY A 165 -2.69 -4.74 9.25
CA GLY A 165 -3.68 -4.26 8.28
C GLY A 165 -4.85 -5.23 8.12
N THR A 166 -4.84 -6.04 7.07
CA THR A 166 -5.89 -7.05 6.80
C THR A 166 -5.69 -8.37 7.54
N GLY A 167 -4.57 -8.59 8.22
CA GLY A 167 -4.23 -9.89 8.81
C GLY A 167 -3.58 -10.86 7.82
N VAL A 168 -3.26 -10.43 6.60
CA VAL A 168 -2.82 -11.35 5.52
C VAL A 168 -1.49 -12.04 5.84
N LEU A 169 -0.51 -11.34 6.39
CA LEU A 169 0.79 -11.94 6.74
C LEU A 169 0.68 -12.82 7.97
N ALA A 170 -0.03 -12.38 9.00
CA ALA A 170 -0.37 -13.22 10.15
C ALA A 170 -1.06 -14.53 9.72
N ALA A 171 -2.00 -14.46 8.77
CA ALA A 171 -2.68 -15.63 8.23
C ALA A 171 -1.72 -16.55 7.45
N VAL A 172 -0.79 -15.98 6.68
CA VAL A 172 0.23 -16.76 5.97
C VAL A 172 1.11 -17.50 6.97
N LEU A 173 1.65 -16.82 7.98
CA LEU A 173 2.47 -17.45 9.03
C LEU A 173 1.72 -18.58 9.74
N ALA A 174 0.46 -18.35 10.12
CA ALA A 174 -0.37 -19.38 10.73
C ALA A 174 -0.59 -20.60 9.82
N ARG A 175 -0.80 -20.40 8.51
CA ARG A 175 -0.93 -21.49 7.52
C ARG A 175 0.38 -22.23 7.26
N ARG A 176 1.52 -21.59 7.48
CA ARG A 176 2.85 -22.20 7.42
C ARG A 176 3.20 -23.01 8.68
N GLY A 177 2.30 -23.08 9.66
CA GLY A 177 2.44 -23.91 10.85
C GLY A 177 2.97 -23.17 12.08
N VAL A 178 3.05 -21.84 12.07
CA VAL A 178 3.43 -21.07 13.27
C VAL A 178 2.36 -21.27 14.37
N PRO A 179 2.72 -21.80 15.56
CA PRO A 179 1.75 -22.15 16.60
C PRO A 179 1.07 -20.96 17.27
N GLU A 180 1.75 -19.82 17.43
CA GLU A 180 1.18 -18.60 17.98
C GLU A 180 1.56 -17.40 17.12
N VAL A 181 0.57 -16.65 16.64
CA VAL A 181 0.81 -15.40 15.92
C VAL A 181 0.10 -14.25 16.62
N VAL A 182 0.85 -13.19 16.97
CA VAL A 182 0.28 -11.95 17.50
C VAL A 182 0.38 -10.88 16.43
N ALA A 183 -0.77 -10.45 15.93
CA ALA A 183 -0.88 -9.42 14.90
C ALA A 183 -1.26 -8.10 15.54
N THR A 184 -0.51 -7.03 15.26
CA THR A 184 -0.74 -5.71 15.85
C THR A 184 -1.03 -4.66 14.78
N ASP A 185 -1.91 -3.72 15.10
CA ASP A 185 -2.09 -2.50 14.33
C ASP A 185 -2.50 -1.36 15.26
N ILE A 186 -2.14 -0.12 14.91
CA ILE A 186 -2.55 1.09 15.65
C ILE A 186 -3.95 1.55 15.25
N SER A 187 -4.43 1.15 14.07
CA SER A 187 -5.74 1.53 13.55
C SER A 187 -6.82 0.57 14.06
N PRO A 188 -7.83 1.06 14.82
CA PRO A 188 -8.95 0.22 15.25
C PRO A 188 -9.69 -0.42 14.06
N ALA A 189 -9.76 0.27 12.91
CA ALA A 189 -10.37 -0.26 11.70
C ALA A 189 -9.56 -1.42 11.10
N ALA A 190 -8.23 -1.35 11.13
CA ALA A 190 -7.36 -2.45 10.70
C ALA A 190 -7.47 -3.65 11.67
N VAL A 191 -7.47 -3.41 12.98
CA VAL A 191 -7.69 -4.45 13.99
C VAL A 191 -9.01 -5.17 13.77
N ALA A 192 -10.11 -4.44 13.55
CA ALA A 192 -11.41 -5.03 13.23
C ALA A 192 -11.38 -5.85 11.93
N CYS A 193 -10.73 -5.32 10.88
CA CYS A 193 -10.55 -6.01 9.60
C CYS A 193 -9.77 -7.31 9.75
N ALA A 194 -8.62 -7.29 10.45
CA ALA A 194 -7.78 -8.46 10.67
C ALA A 194 -8.51 -9.52 11.51
N ARG A 195 -9.20 -9.14 12.59
CA ARG A 195 -10.01 -10.07 13.41
C ARG A 195 -11.05 -10.79 12.57
N GLU A 196 -11.74 -10.07 11.70
CA GLU A 196 -12.77 -10.66 10.86
C GLU A 196 -12.18 -11.65 9.85
N ASN A 197 -11.06 -11.32 9.22
CA ASN A 197 -10.39 -12.22 8.28
C ASN A 197 -9.84 -13.48 8.97
N VAL A 198 -9.17 -13.32 10.12
CA VAL A 198 -8.70 -14.43 10.95
C VAL A 198 -9.84 -15.38 11.32
N ARG A 199 -10.98 -14.82 11.77
CA ARG A 199 -12.18 -15.60 12.09
C ARG A 199 -12.75 -16.33 10.87
N ARG A 200 -12.84 -15.66 9.71
CA ARG A 200 -13.32 -16.27 8.45
C ARG A 200 -12.43 -17.43 8.00
N LEU A 201 -11.12 -17.35 8.27
CA LEU A 201 -10.14 -18.36 7.89
C LEU A 201 -10.02 -19.49 8.92
N GLY A 202 -10.70 -19.41 10.07
CA GLY A 202 -10.64 -20.41 11.14
C GLY A 202 -9.28 -20.47 11.85
N LEU A 203 -8.54 -19.35 11.89
CA LEU A 203 -7.17 -19.30 12.42
C LEU A 203 -7.15 -18.93 13.90
N ALA A 204 -7.59 -19.84 14.77
CA ALA A 204 -7.70 -19.60 16.21
C ALA A 204 -6.36 -19.26 16.90
N GLN A 205 -5.24 -19.64 16.28
CA GLN A 205 -3.89 -19.33 16.76
C GLN A 205 -3.43 -17.89 16.52
N VAL A 206 -4.19 -17.10 15.76
CA VAL A 206 -3.84 -15.70 15.48
C VAL A 206 -4.61 -14.79 16.44
N ARG A 207 -3.87 -14.10 17.32
CA ARG A 207 -4.40 -13.07 18.21
C ARG A 207 -4.17 -11.69 17.62
N VAL A 208 -5.23 -10.93 17.40
CA VAL A 208 -5.14 -9.56 16.87
C VAL A 208 -5.34 -8.53 17.98
N VAL A 209 -4.37 -7.65 18.17
CA VAL A 209 -4.28 -6.68 19.27
C VAL A 209 -4.13 -5.26 18.70
N GLU A 210 -4.83 -4.31 19.29
CA GLU A 210 -4.56 -2.89 19.03
C GLU A 210 -3.31 -2.48 19.82
N ALA A 211 -2.26 -2.09 19.13
CA ALA A 211 -0.99 -1.73 19.75
C ALA A 211 -0.18 -0.78 18.87
N ASP A 212 0.64 0.04 19.52
CA ASP A 212 1.63 0.84 18.82
C ASP A 212 2.88 0.00 18.52
N LEU A 213 2.94 -0.52 17.28
CA LEU A 213 3.96 -1.42 16.77
C LEU A 213 4.00 -2.76 17.49
N PHE A 214 4.66 -2.88 18.65
CA PHE A 214 4.96 -4.16 19.26
C PHE A 214 3.98 -4.52 20.38
N PRO A 215 3.53 -5.79 20.47
CA PRO A 215 2.87 -6.28 21.67
C PRO A 215 3.88 -6.53 22.79
N ALA A 216 3.40 -6.77 24.01
CA ALA A 216 4.27 -7.22 25.10
C ALA A 216 4.88 -8.61 24.79
N GLY A 217 6.13 -8.81 25.24
CA GLY A 217 6.83 -10.10 25.15
C GLY A 217 7.86 -10.17 24.02
N ARG A 218 8.27 -11.39 23.68
CA ARG A 218 9.27 -11.68 22.65
C ARG A 218 8.76 -12.78 21.72
N ALA A 219 9.17 -12.74 20.46
CA ALA A 219 8.83 -13.72 19.44
C ALA A 219 10.11 -14.27 18.77
N ASP A 220 10.00 -15.50 18.25
CA ASP A 220 11.07 -16.10 17.46
C ASP A 220 11.13 -15.48 16.05
N LEU A 221 10.01 -14.92 15.58
CA LEU A 221 9.91 -14.20 14.31
C LEU A 221 9.12 -12.91 14.48
N VAL A 222 9.62 -11.80 13.96
CA VAL A 222 8.86 -10.54 13.84
C VAL A 222 8.83 -10.14 12.38
N VAL A 223 7.65 -10.11 11.77
CA VAL A 223 7.45 -9.66 10.39
C VAL A 223 6.85 -8.26 10.36
N CYS A 224 7.30 -7.43 9.43
CA CYS A 224 6.76 -6.11 9.19
C CYS A 224 6.75 -5.79 7.69
N ASN A 225 5.64 -5.24 7.23
CA ASN A 225 5.44 -4.80 5.86
C ASN A 225 5.03 -3.32 5.88
N PRO A 226 5.98 -2.41 6.14
CA PRO A 226 5.67 -1.02 6.41
C PRO A 226 5.15 -0.32 5.16
N PRO A 227 4.43 0.80 5.32
CA PRO A 227 4.06 1.65 4.19
C PRO A 227 5.30 2.14 3.45
N TRP A 228 5.27 2.06 2.11
CA TRP A 228 6.44 2.13 1.25
C TRP A 228 6.82 3.53 0.78
N LEU A 229 5.90 4.50 0.87
CA LEU A 229 6.10 5.83 0.29
C LEU A 229 6.34 6.87 1.39
N PRO A 230 7.45 7.62 1.38
CA PRO A 230 7.60 8.76 2.29
C PRO A 230 6.66 9.90 1.85
N GLY A 231 5.70 10.26 2.69
CA GLY A 231 4.71 11.32 2.41
C GLY A 231 3.75 11.54 3.58
N ALA A 232 2.99 12.64 3.54
CA ALA A 232 1.91 12.85 4.49
C ALA A 232 0.68 12.05 4.06
N ALA A 233 0.02 11.40 5.02
CA ALA A 233 -1.28 10.78 4.80
C ALA A 233 -2.37 11.86 4.84
N HIS A 234 -3.20 11.93 3.81
CA HIS A 234 -4.30 12.89 3.72
C HIS A 234 -5.67 12.20 3.71
N SER A 235 -5.68 10.87 3.73
CA SER A 235 -6.83 9.99 3.89
C SER A 235 -6.40 8.71 4.65
N PRO A 236 -7.34 7.93 5.22
CA PRO A 236 -7.02 6.64 5.81
C PRO A 236 -6.32 5.68 4.83
N LEU A 237 -6.70 5.71 3.54
CA LEU A 237 -6.06 4.93 2.49
C LEU A 237 -4.61 5.36 2.23
N ASP A 238 -4.31 6.65 2.39
CA ASP A 238 -2.95 7.16 2.31
C ASP A 238 -2.09 6.68 3.48
N ALA A 239 -2.63 6.61 4.71
CA ALA A 239 -1.87 6.12 5.87
C ALA A 239 -1.42 4.66 5.73
N ALA A 240 -2.13 3.86 4.95
CA ALA A 240 -1.79 2.48 4.66
C ALA A 240 -0.67 2.33 3.59
N VAL A 241 -0.29 3.42 2.93
CA VAL A 241 0.70 3.45 1.84
C VAL A 241 1.87 4.39 2.14
N PHE A 242 1.62 5.43 2.93
CA PHE A 242 2.60 6.45 3.30
C PHE A 242 3.02 6.32 4.77
N ASP A 243 4.31 6.50 5.06
CA ASP A 243 4.88 6.53 6.42
C ASP A 243 5.34 7.95 6.78
N PRO A 244 4.47 8.84 7.29
CA PRO A 244 4.86 10.19 7.67
C PRO A 244 5.97 10.17 8.72
N GLY A 245 7.12 10.76 8.37
CA GLY A 245 8.29 10.79 9.25
C GLY A 245 8.99 9.44 9.41
N SER A 246 8.72 8.45 8.55
CA SER A 246 9.26 7.09 8.65
C SER A 246 9.02 6.46 10.03
N ARG A 247 7.87 6.74 10.64
CA ARG A 247 7.52 6.34 12.00
C ARG A 247 7.51 4.82 12.13
N MET A 248 6.83 4.13 11.22
CA MET A 248 6.69 2.68 11.29
C MET A 248 8.02 1.99 11.01
N LEU A 249 8.73 2.42 9.97
CA LEU A 249 10.06 1.87 9.65
C LEU A 249 11.06 2.09 10.80
N THR A 250 11.18 3.33 11.28
CA THR A 250 12.13 3.69 12.34
C THR A 250 11.75 3.04 13.67
N GLY A 251 10.46 3.03 14.00
CA GLY A 251 9.95 2.37 15.21
C GLY A 251 10.18 0.87 15.19
N PHE A 252 9.95 0.20 14.05
CA PHE A 252 10.26 -1.21 13.86
C PHE A 252 11.75 -1.48 14.07
N LEU A 253 12.64 -0.73 13.39
CA LEU A 253 14.08 -0.93 13.49
C LEU A 253 14.63 -0.68 14.91
N ARG A 254 14.07 0.28 15.64
CA ARG A 254 14.45 0.57 17.03
C ARG A 254 13.90 -0.46 18.02
N GLY A 255 12.70 -0.99 17.78
CA GLY A 255 12.00 -1.87 18.70
C GLY A 255 12.24 -3.37 18.50
N ALA A 256 12.60 -3.80 17.30
CA ALA A 256 12.66 -5.23 16.95
C ALA A 256 13.58 -6.04 17.87
N ALA A 257 14.80 -5.56 18.13
CA ALA A 257 15.77 -6.27 18.97
C ALA A 257 15.27 -6.55 20.40
N ALA A 258 14.45 -5.65 20.96
CA ALA A 258 13.88 -5.84 22.30
C ALA A 258 12.77 -6.89 22.34
N HIS A 259 12.15 -7.18 21.18
CA HIS A 259 11.01 -8.09 21.03
C HIS A 259 11.39 -9.40 20.32
N LEU A 260 12.67 -9.63 20.03
CA LEU A 260 13.15 -10.92 19.55
C LEU A 260 13.56 -11.83 20.70
N ALA A 261 13.16 -13.09 20.65
CA ALA A 261 13.73 -14.14 21.48
C ALA A 261 15.20 -14.38 21.08
N PRO A 262 16.05 -14.98 21.95
CA PRO A 262 17.40 -15.34 21.58
C PRO A 262 17.43 -16.21 20.31
N GLY A 263 18.16 -15.77 19.29
CA GLY A 263 18.22 -16.46 17.99
C GLY A 263 17.02 -16.19 17.07
N GLY A 264 16.12 -15.27 17.46
CA GLY A 264 14.98 -14.87 16.64
C GLY A 264 15.36 -14.01 15.43
N GLU A 265 14.46 -13.97 14.46
CA GLU A 265 14.63 -13.21 13.21
C GLU A 265 13.62 -12.07 13.08
N ALA A 266 14.07 -10.92 12.57
CA ALA A 266 13.19 -9.87 12.09
C ALA A 266 13.16 -9.86 10.55
N TRP A 267 11.95 -9.98 9.98
CA TRP A 267 11.67 -9.89 8.56
C TRP A 267 11.03 -8.56 8.24
N LEU A 268 11.79 -7.70 7.56
CA LEU A 268 11.28 -6.45 7.03
C LEU A 268 11.11 -6.61 5.52
N VAL A 269 9.87 -6.65 5.05
CA VAL A 269 9.64 -6.54 3.61
C VAL A 269 9.97 -5.09 3.24
N LEU A 270 10.70 -4.87 2.14
CA LEU A 270 11.05 -3.57 1.58
C LEU A 270 10.92 -3.64 0.06
N SER A 271 10.60 -2.51 -0.57
CA SER A 271 10.71 -2.35 -2.03
C SER A 271 11.87 -1.41 -2.35
N ASP A 272 12.68 -1.81 -3.32
CA ASP A 272 13.78 -1.02 -3.88
C ASP A 272 13.31 0.19 -4.72
N LEU A 273 11.99 0.38 -4.88
CA LEU A 273 11.41 1.55 -5.56
C LEU A 273 11.90 2.87 -4.93
N ALA A 274 12.16 2.90 -3.63
CA ALA A 274 12.72 4.07 -2.97
C ALA A 274 14.18 4.37 -3.40
N GLU A 275 14.95 3.36 -3.78
CA GLU A 275 16.34 3.52 -4.29
C GLU A 275 16.36 3.82 -5.79
N LEU A 276 15.49 3.16 -6.57
CA LEU A 276 15.37 3.34 -8.03
C LEU A 276 14.77 4.70 -8.44
N VAL A 277 14.10 5.40 -7.52
CA VAL A 277 13.48 6.71 -7.78
C VAL A 277 14.29 7.87 -7.15
N ARG A 278 15.42 7.60 -6.47
CA ARG A 278 16.34 8.66 -6.04
C ARG A 278 17.02 9.28 -7.28
N PRO A 279 17.06 10.62 -7.42
CA PRO A 279 17.95 11.24 -8.38
C PRO A 279 19.39 10.81 -8.06
N ALA A 280 20.13 10.36 -9.06
CA ALA A 280 21.55 10.05 -8.92
C ALA A 280 22.29 11.30 -8.42
N HIS A 281 22.64 11.34 -7.14
CA HIS A 281 23.58 12.33 -6.64
C HIS A 281 24.99 11.88 -7.08
N PRO A 282 25.81 12.75 -7.68
CA PRO A 282 27.17 12.37 -8.03
C PRO A 282 27.97 12.17 -6.74
N ARG A 283 28.45 10.94 -6.53
CA ARG A 283 29.39 10.48 -5.48
C ARG A 283 28.82 10.40 -4.05
N GLY A 284 28.75 9.18 -3.52
CA GLY A 284 28.53 8.91 -2.10
C GLY A 284 28.29 7.41 -1.84
N ALA A 285 29.20 6.76 -1.13
CA ALA A 285 29.35 5.31 -0.97
C ALA A 285 28.07 4.54 -0.57
N ALA A 286 27.75 3.48 -1.33
CA ALA A 286 26.95 2.38 -0.82
C ALA A 286 27.78 1.61 0.22
N GLN A 287 27.51 1.85 1.50
CA GLN A 287 28.13 1.10 2.58
C GLN A 287 27.46 -0.28 2.65
N ARG A 288 28.08 -1.28 1.99
CA ARG A 288 27.81 -2.68 2.29
C ARG A 288 28.23 -2.93 3.74
N VAL A 289 27.28 -3.17 4.62
CA VAL A 289 27.57 -3.76 5.94
C VAL A 289 27.98 -5.22 5.69
N ARG A 290 29.27 -5.46 5.52
CA ARG A 290 29.88 -6.78 5.67
C ARG A 290 30.26 -6.92 7.14
N ARG A 291 29.63 -7.84 7.89
CA ARG A 291 30.20 -8.34 9.15
C ARG A 291 31.54 -9.00 8.82
N ARG A 292 32.66 -8.41 9.26
CA ARG A 292 33.96 -9.08 9.37
C ARG A 292 34.08 -9.58 10.80
N GLY A 293 34.11 -10.91 10.97
CA GLY A 293 34.71 -11.51 12.17
C GLY A 293 36.23 -11.28 12.18
N PRO A 294 36.90 -11.38 13.34
CA PRO A 294 38.33 -11.17 13.43
C PRO A 294 39.08 -12.32 12.76
N HIS A 295 40.36 -12.06 12.48
CA HIS A 295 41.37 -12.91 11.83
C HIS A 295 41.64 -12.54 10.36
N GLY A 296 42.85 -11.99 10.17
CA GLY A 296 43.38 -11.47 8.93
C GLY A 296 43.98 -12.51 8.00
N GLY A 297 44.36 -12.04 6.81
CA GLY A 297 45.10 -12.79 5.80
C GLY A 297 44.49 -12.64 4.41
N GLU A 298 45.01 -11.70 3.62
CA GLU A 298 45.06 -11.81 2.15
C GLU A 298 46.37 -12.55 1.79
N PRO A 299 46.55 -13.18 0.60
CA PRO A 299 46.47 -12.43 -0.68
C PRO A 299 46.04 -13.19 -1.97
N ALA A 300 45.70 -12.37 -2.98
CA ALA A 300 45.96 -12.47 -4.43
C ALA A 300 45.39 -13.60 -5.32
N GLY A 301 44.68 -13.20 -6.39
CA GLY A 301 44.38 -14.02 -7.57
C GLY A 301 43.69 -13.23 -8.70
N ARG A 302 44.24 -13.31 -9.93
CA ARG A 302 43.99 -12.55 -11.18
C ARG A 302 42.53 -12.52 -11.73
N PRO A 303 42.18 -11.55 -12.61
CA PRO A 303 40.89 -11.52 -13.32
C PRO A 303 40.91 -12.38 -14.60
N ALA A 304 39.78 -13.01 -14.91
CA ALA A 304 39.52 -13.74 -16.17
C ALA A 304 38.37 -13.06 -16.96
N PRO A 305 38.25 -13.30 -18.29
CA PRO A 305 37.88 -12.27 -19.28
C PRO A 305 36.37 -12.16 -19.60
N ALA A 306 36.02 -11.07 -20.26
CA ALA A 306 34.67 -10.73 -20.73
C ALA A 306 34.20 -11.64 -21.89
N VAL A 307 32.91 -11.96 -21.91
CA VAL A 307 32.20 -12.71 -22.97
C VAL A 307 31.14 -11.79 -23.62
N PRO A 308 30.94 -11.83 -24.95
CA PRO A 308 30.34 -10.73 -25.72
C PRO A 308 28.80 -10.73 -25.76
N ARG A 309 28.22 -9.56 -26.06
CA ARG A 309 26.77 -9.33 -26.23
C ARG A 309 26.28 -9.80 -27.61
N PRO A 310 25.09 -10.42 -27.72
CA PRO A 310 24.39 -10.52 -29.01
C PRO A 310 23.52 -9.28 -29.28
N GLY A 311 23.43 -8.92 -30.57
CA GLY A 311 22.72 -7.76 -31.12
C GLY A 311 21.19 -7.90 -31.18
N PRO A 312 20.48 -6.89 -31.73
CA PRO A 312 19.08 -6.64 -31.42
C PRO A 312 18.12 -7.42 -32.33
N ALA A 313 17.17 -8.15 -31.73
CA ALA A 313 15.95 -8.59 -32.40
C ALA A 313 14.80 -7.63 -32.06
N ARG A 314 14.10 -7.18 -33.11
CA ARG A 314 12.97 -6.23 -33.06
C ARG A 314 11.65 -6.96 -32.79
N GLY A 315 10.76 -6.32 -32.01
CA GLY A 315 9.31 -6.33 -32.25
C GLY A 315 8.42 -7.19 -31.36
N GLY A 316 7.92 -6.62 -30.25
CA GLY A 316 6.81 -7.13 -29.42
C GLY A 316 6.76 -6.37 -28.09
N PRO A 317 5.59 -6.10 -27.47
CA PRO A 317 5.53 -5.32 -26.23
C PRO A 317 6.08 -6.17 -25.08
N VAL A 318 7.36 -5.93 -24.74
CA VAL A 318 8.06 -6.65 -23.67
C VAL A 318 7.63 -6.08 -22.31
N ALA A 319 7.26 -7.02 -21.44
CA ALA A 319 7.09 -6.89 -20.02
C ALA A 319 8.22 -6.09 -19.34
N GLY A 320 7.89 -5.34 -18.30
CA GLY A 320 8.88 -4.74 -17.41
C GLY A 320 8.31 -4.63 -16.01
N GLY A 321 8.91 -5.18 -14.96
CA GLY A 321 10.07 -6.05 -14.85
C GLY A 321 10.02 -6.60 -13.43
N GLY A 322 10.06 -7.92 -13.27
CA GLY A 322 10.22 -8.52 -11.95
C GLY A 322 11.62 -8.22 -11.45
N VAL A 323 11.72 -7.57 -10.29
CA VAL A 323 13.01 -7.30 -9.63
C VAL A 323 13.11 -8.22 -8.41
N PRO A 324 14.27 -8.83 -8.12
CA PRO A 324 14.39 -9.75 -7.01
C PRO A 324 14.33 -8.99 -5.69
N LEU A 325 13.34 -9.30 -4.87
CA LEU A 325 13.27 -8.87 -3.48
C LEU A 325 13.82 -10.00 -2.62
N ALA A 326 14.89 -9.74 -1.87
CA ALA A 326 15.43 -10.66 -0.87
C ALA A 326 15.03 -10.17 0.53
N PRO A 327 14.61 -11.06 1.45
CA PRO A 327 14.39 -10.67 2.84
C PRO A 327 15.72 -10.21 3.46
N ALA A 328 15.71 -9.03 4.08
CA ALA A 328 16.79 -8.62 4.96
C ALA A 328 16.51 -9.20 6.36
N ALA A 329 17.21 -10.28 6.72
CA ALA A 329 17.14 -10.83 8.06
C ALA A 329 18.05 -10.01 8.99
N LEU A 330 17.47 -9.41 10.02
CA LEU A 330 18.21 -8.91 11.18
C LEU A 330 18.18 -10.00 12.25
N THR A 331 19.34 -10.56 12.58
CA THR A 331 19.51 -11.54 13.65
C THR A 331 19.92 -10.80 14.93
N SER A 332 19.28 -11.11 16.06
CA SER A 332 19.70 -10.64 17.40
C SER A 332 21.09 -11.16 17.75
#